data_AF-A0A820F9A6-F1
#
_entry.id   AF-A0A820F9A6-F1
#
_cell.length_a   1.000
_cell.length_b   1.000
_cell.length_c   1.000
_cell.angle_alpha   90.00
_cell.angle_beta   90.00
_cell.angle_gamma   90.00
#
_symmetry.space_group_name_H-M   'P 1'
#
loop_
_entity.id
_entity.type
_entity.pdbx_description
1 polymer ?
#
loop_
_entity_poly.entity_id
_entity_poly.type
_entity_poly.pdbx_seq_one_letter_code
_entity_poly.pdbx_strand_id
1 'polypeptide(L)'
;MSLLLEATHKECREGNMTVREEMKKLTGTFFNNRQVSVQEAIYRATKMPLIHSSRGFVFVPAHSNSCKFLKPPNILKQMDPEDNDIYMSNLADKYFDRPMDPEFDICMADFASEYEIKSVNNNIKNPRTPIKRLQTLNFAVKKRCNRNAIIRYPYFNRETDKENYFENLLCLYLPIRSRNELEKPYELFYQTAEVFDNRQQCLRKVKDIVKENRQKY
;
A
#
# COMPACT_ATOMS: atom_id res chain seq x y z
N MET A 1 -13.07 22.35 -32.05
CA MET A 1 -12.63 20.95 -32.27
C MET A 1 -11.10 20.95 -32.27
N SER A 2 -10.42 19.91 -31.80
CA SER A 2 -8.96 19.85 -31.95
C SER A 2 -8.59 19.74 -33.43
N LEU A 3 -7.44 20.27 -33.85
CA LEU A 3 -6.97 20.18 -35.25
C LEU A 3 -7.00 18.74 -35.78
N LEU A 4 -6.67 17.78 -34.90
CA LEU A 4 -6.72 16.36 -35.22
C LEU A 4 -8.14 15.86 -35.50
N LEU A 5 -9.12 16.25 -34.68
CA LEU A 5 -10.52 15.87 -34.89
C LEU A 5 -11.12 16.56 -36.12
N GLU A 6 -10.68 17.78 -36.43
CA GLU A 6 -11.12 18.47 -37.64
C GLU A 6 -10.57 17.80 -38.91
N ALA A 7 -9.30 17.36 -38.88
CA ALA A 7 -8.71 16.59 -39.96
C ALA A 7 -9.42 15.24 -40.15
N THR A 8 -9.71 14.52 -39.06
CA THR A 8 -10.42 13.24 -39.16
C THR A 8 -11.87 13.42 -39.62
N HIS A 9 -12.53 14.52 -39.24
CA HIS A 9 -13.85 14.88 -39.76
C HIS A 9 -13.82 15.17 -41.27
N LYS A 10 -12.83 15.94 -41.75
CA LYS A 10 -12.63 16.19 -43.20
C LYS A 10 -12.41 14.90 -43.97
N GLU A 11 -11.54 14.02 -43.48
CA GLU A 11 -11.26 12.72 -44.09
C GLU A 11 -12.49 11.80 -44.12
N CYS A 12 -13.36 11.83 -43.10
CA CYS A 12 -14.62 11.08 -43.10
C CYS A 12 -15.63 11.62 -44.12
N ARG A 13 -15.71 12.95 -44.27
CA ARG A 13 -16.58 13.59 -45.28
C ARG A 13 -16.11 13.31 -46.70
N GLU A 14 -14.82 13.41 -46.95
CA GLU A 14 -14.22 13.11 -48.27
C GLU A 14 -14.41 11.63 -48.65
N GLY A 15 -14.37 10.73 -47.67
CA GLY A 15 -14.65 9.30 -47.86
C GLY A 15 -16.14 8.95 -47.99
N ASN A 16 -17.06 9.93 -47.98
CA ASN A 16 -18.52 9.72 -47.98
C ASN A 16 -18.98 8.66 -46.97
N MET A 17 -18.38 8.66 -45.78
CA MET A 17 -18.70 7.67 -44.75
C MET A 17 -20.10 7.92 -44.18
N THR A 18 -20.76 6.84 -43.72
CA THR A 18 -22.02 7.01 -43.01
C THR A 18 -21.79 7.74 -41.67
N VAL A 19 -22.80 8.48 -41.19
CA VAL A 19 -22.73 9.22 -39.91
C VAL A 19 -22.30 8.31 -38.74
N ARG A 20 -22.72 7.04 -38.76
CA ARG A 20 -22.34 6.05 -37.74
C ARG A 20 -20.85 5.73 -37.77
N GLU A 21 -20.29 5.55 -38.95
CA GLU A 21 -18.87 5.20 -39.12
C GLU A 21 -17.98 6.41 -38.87
N GLU A 22 -18.41 7.59 -39.31
CA GLU A 22 -17.78 8.87 -38.98
C GLU A 22 -17.69 9.06 -37.46
N MET A 23 -18.81 8.88 -36.75
CA MET A 23 -18.81 8.99 -35.29
C MET A 23 -17.89 7.96 -34.63
N LYS A 24 -17.83 6.73 -35.15
CA LYS A 24 -16.93 5.68 -34.65
C LYS A 24 -15.45 6.07 -34.85
N LYS A 25 -15.10 6.64 -36.01
CA LYS A 25 -13.73 7.07 -36.33
C LYS A 25 -13.32 8.31 -35.53
N LEU A 26 -14.21 9.28 -35.38
CA LEU A 26 -14.01 10.43 -34.48
C LEU A 26 -13.84 10.00 -33.02
N THR A 27 -14.69 9.09 -32.54
CA THR A 27 -14.62 8.58 -31.17
C THR A 27 -13.34 7.80 -30.93
N GLY A 28 -12.93 6.93 -31.88
CA GLY A 28 -11.67 6.21 -31.79
C GLY A 28 -10.46 7.14 -31.79
N THR A 29 -10.46 8.17 -32.64
CA THR A 29 -9.37 9.16 -32.68
C THR A 29 -9.32 10.01 -31.41
N PHE A 30 -10.47 10.36 -30.82
CA PHE A 30 -10.54 11.03 -29.52
C PHE A 30 -9.99 10.18 -28.37
N PHE A 31 -10.38 8.89 -28.27
CA PHE A 31 -9.93 8.03 -27.17
C PHE A 31 -8.45 7.64 -27.28
N ASN A 32 -7.94 7.46 -28.50
CA ASN A 32 -6.55 7.05 -28.72
C ASN A 32 -5.56 8.22 -28.64
N ASN A 33 -6.03 9.46 -28.81
CA ASN A 33 -5.17 10.64 -28.77
C ASN A 33 -5.55 11.53 -27.60
N ARG A 34 -4.68 11.54 -26.60
CA ARG A 34 -4.83 12.44 -25.45
C ARG A 34 -4.20 13.79 -25.77
N GLN A 35 -4.97 14.86 -25.62
CA GLN A 35 -4.40 16.20 -25.61
C GLN A 35 -3.67 16.44 -24.29
N VAL A 36 -2.40 16.81 -24.40
CA VAL A 36 -1.54 17.14 -23.27
C VAL A 36 -0.84 18.47 -23.56
N SER A 37 -0.47 19.21 -22.52
CA SER A 37 0.30 20.44 -22.71
C SER A 37 1.70 20.12 -23.25
N VAL A 38 2.36 21.09 -23.88
CA VAL A 38 3.75 20.91 -24.36
C VAL A 38 4.68 20.50 -23.21
N GLN A 39 4.48 21.08 -22.02
CA GLN A 39 5.24 20.74 -20.83
C GLN A 39 5.04 19.27 -20.43
N GLU A 40 3.79 18.79 -20.38
CA GLU A 40 3.49 17.38 -20.08
C GLU A 40 4.05 16.43 -21.15
N ALA A 41 3.99 16.83 -22.43
CA ALA A 41 4.55 16.06 -23.53
C ALA A 41 6.08 15.92 -23.42
N ILE A 42 6.79 17.01 -23.08
CA ILE A 42 8.24 16.98 -22.85
C ILE A 42 8.56 16.01 -21.71
N TYR A 43 7.88 16.11 -20.56
CA TYR A 43 8.12 15.20 -19.43
C TYR A 43 7.88 13.74 -19.79
N ARG A 44 6.83 13.43 -20.56
CA ARG A 44 6.54 12.06 -21.02
C ARG A 44 7.59 11.57 -22.01
N ALA A 45 8.01 12.39 -22.96
CA ALA A 45 9.00 12.05 -23.97
C ALA A 45 10.39 11.80 -23.36
N THR A 46 10.78 12.60 -22.35
CA THR A 46 12.05 12.45 -21.63
C THR A 46 12.00 11.44 -20.48
N LYS A 47 10.85 10.80 -20.25
CA LYS A 47 10.60 9.89 -19.12
C LYS A 47 10.85 10.53 -17.76
N MET A 48 10.64 11.85 -17.65
CA MET A 48 10.71 12.58 -16.39
C MET A 48 9.45 12.34 -15.56
N PRO A 49 9.56 12.29 -14.21
CA PRO A 49 8.40 12.13 -13.36
C PRO A 49 7.47 13.35 -13.44
N LEU A 50 6.19 13.12 -13.79
CA LEU A 50 5.17 14.17 -13.83
C LEU A 50 4.82 14.74 -12.44
N ILE A 51 5.09 13.97 -11.39
CA ILE A 51 4.85 14.36 -10.00
C ILE A 51 6.12 14.07 -9.22
N HIS A 52 6.60 15.07 -8.49
CA HIS A 52 7.64 14.90 -7.48
C HIS A 52 7.02 15.12 -6.10
N SER A 53 7.26 14.19 -5.18
CA SER A 53 6.89 14.34 -3.79
C SER A 53 8.13 14.20 -2.92
N SER A 54 8.24 15.09 -1.93
CA SER A 54 9.27 14.98 -0.88
C SER A 54 9.03 13.81 0.06
N ARG A 55 7.81 13.24 0.06
CA ARG A 55 7.39 12.13 0.91
C ARG A 55 6.93 10.95 0.06
N GLY A 56 7.42 9.75 0.37
CA GLY A 56 6.89 8.52 -0.20
C GLY A 56 5.47 8.25 0.31
N PHE A 57 4.70 7.48 -0.46
CA PHE A 57 3.43 6.94 -0.02
C PHE A 57 3.55 5.42 0.16
N VAL A 58 2.84 4.86 1.14
CA VAL A 58 2.78 3.41 1.37
C VAL A 58 1.33 3.02 1.61
N PHE A 59 0.86 2.02 0.86
CA PHE A 59 -0.44 1.41 1.12
C PHE A 59 -0.29 0.27 2.14
N VAL A 60 -1.09 0.29 3.20
CA VAL A 60 -1.05 -0.66 4.31
C VAL A 60 -2.27 -1.59 4.22
N PRO A 61 -2.08 -2.87 3.84
CA PRO A 61 -3.16 -3.85 3.78
C PRO A 61 -3.40 -4.46 5.18
N ALA A 62 -4.05 -3.71 6.07
CA ALA A 62 -4.22 -4.13 7.46
C ALA A 62 -5.42 -5.07 7.70
N HIS A 63 -6.40 -5.15 6.80
CA HIS A 63 -7.53 -6.08 6.91
C HIS A 63 -7.16 -7.52 6.55
N SER A 64 -7.90 -8.50 7.08
CA SER A 64 -7.62 -9.93 6.84
C SER A 64 -7.76 -10.32 5.37
N ASN A 65 -8.81 -9.82 4.71
CA ASN A 65 -9.12 -10.15 3.31
C ASN A 65 -8.39 -9.26 2.30
N SER A 66 -7.17 -8.83 2.62
CA SER A 66 -6.40 -7.96 1.75
C SER A 66 -5.93 -8.66 0.48
N CYS A 67 -5.88 -7.92 -0.62
CA CYS A 67 -5.38 -8.44 -1.89
C CYS A 67 -3.94 -8.93 -1.71
N LYS A 68 -3.74 -10.24 -1.91
CA LYS A 68 -2.42 -10.87 -1.94
C LYS A 68 -2.03 -11.15 -3.38
N PHE A 69 -0.75 -10.99 -3.68
CA PHE A 69 -0.20 -11.39 -4.96
C PHE A 69 0.22 -12.85 -4.89
N LEU A 70 0.02 -13.58 -5.98
CA LEU A 70 0.60 -14.90 -6.15
C LEU A 70 2.11 -14.80 -6.34
N LYS A 71 2.84 -15.83 -5.90
CA LYS A 71 4.26 -15.97 -6.23
C LYS A 71 4.43 -15.98 -7.77
N PRO A 72 5.57 -15.51 -8.30
CA PRO A 72 5.85 -15.56 -9.73
C PRO A 72 5.62 -16.97 -10.32
N PRO A 73 5.09 -17.08 -11.55
CA PRO A 73 4.79 -18.39 -12.17
C PRO A 73 5.98 -19.35 -12.20
N ASN A 74 7.20 -18.84 -12.34
CA ASN A 74 8.42 -19.66 -12.33
C ASN A 74 8.66 -20.33 -10.97
N ILE A 75 8.34 -19.63 -9.87
CA ILE A 75 8.47 -20.17 -8.50
C ILE A 75 7.35 -21.17 -8.26
N LEU A 76 6.10 -20.83 -8.62
CA LEU A 76 4.95 -21.71 -8.44
C LEU A 76 5.11 -23.06 -9.17
N LYS A 77 5.72 -23.08 -10.37
CA LYS A 77 6.00 -24.33 -11.10
C LYS A 77 7.03 -25.25 -10.43
N GLN A 78 7.89 -24.70 -9.58
CA GLN A 78 8.92 -25.43 -8.86
C GLN A 78 8.47 -25.84 -7.45
N MET A 79 7.36 -25.27 -6.98
CA MET A 79 6.77 -25.62 -5.69
C MET A 79 6.10 -26.99 -5.75
N ASP A 80 6.04 -27.63 -4.60
CA ASP A 80 5.28 -28.86 -4.42
C ASP A 80 3.79 -28.58 -4.71
N PRO A 81 3.09 -29.41 -5.51
CA PRO A 81 1.65 -29.30 -5.73
C PRO A 81 0.81 -29.23 -4.44
N GLU A 82 1.30 -29.77 -3.32
CA GLU A 82 0.60 -29.77 -2.02
C GLU A 82 0.94 -28.54 -1.14
N ASP A 83 1.85 -27.67 -1.58
CA ASP A 83 2.21 -26.46 -0.83
C ASP A 83 1.13 -25.37 -0.94
N ASN A 84 0.58 -24.97 0.21
CA ASN A 84 -0.48 -23.97 0.30
C ASN A 84 0.06 -22.52 0.34
N ASP A 85 1.37 -22.31 0.51
CA ASP A 85 1.97 -20.97 0.56
C ASP A 85 2.17 -20.38 -0.86
N ILE A 86 1.11 -20.26 -1.64
CA ILE A 86 1.17 -19.75 -3.03
C ILE A 86 1.29 -18.22 -3.11
N TYR A 87 1.21 -17.52 -1.97
CA TYR A 87 1.14 -16.06 -1.92
C TYR A 87 2.49 -15.41 -1.60
N MET A 88 2.67 -14.18 -2.07
CA MET A 88 3.81 -13.34 -1.70
C MET A 88 3.59 -12.67 -0.34
N SER A 89 4.66 -12.50 0.42
CA SER A 89 4.62 -11.76 1.69
C SER A 89 4.31 -10.28 1.47
N ASN A 90 3.25 -9.80 2.12
CA ASN A 90 2.81 -8.41 2.08
C ASN A 90 3.50 -7.58 3.18
N LEU A 91 3.08 -6.32 3.35
CA LEU A 91 3.62 -5.46 4.40
C LEU A 91 3.20 -5.90 5.82
N ALA A 92 1.99 -6.44 5.97
CA ALA A 92 1.51 -6.95 7.26
C ALA A 92 2.31 -8.17 7.72
N ASP A 93 2.61 -9.11 6.83
CA ASP A 93 3.42 -10.31 7.11
C ASP A 93 4.81 -9.90 7.61
N LYS A 94 5.41 -8.88 6.97
CA LYS A 94 6.73 -8.34 7.35
C LYS A 94 6.70 -7.55 8.66
N TYR A 95 5.56 -6.97 9.00
CA TYR A 95 5.34 -6.34 10.30
C TYR A 95 5.22 -7.39 11.41
N PHE A 96 4.54 -8.51 11.16
CA PHE A 96 4.46 -9.59 12.14
C PHE A 96 5.82 -10.28 12.34
N ASP A 97 6.61 -10.40 11.28
CA ASP A 97 7.97 -10.97 11.30
C ASP A 97 9.06 -9.97 11.74
N ARG A 98 8.69 -8.84 12.35
CA ARG A 98 9.64 -7.81 12.80
C ARG A 98 10.50 -8.31 13.99
N PRO A 99 11.73 -7.77 14.17
CA PRO A 99 12.62 -8.21 15.24
C PRO A 99 12.01 -8.04 16.64
N MET A 100 12.47 -8.84 17.60
CA MET A 100 12.03 -8.80 19.01
C MET A 100 12.71 -7.70 19.82
N ASP A 101 13.32 -6.71 19.17
CA ASP A 101 13.90 -5.57 19.88
C ASP A 101 12.80 -4.65 20.43
N PRO A 102 13.00 -4.03 21.60
CA PRO A 102 12.06 -3.04 22.16
C PRO A 102 11.76 -1.86 21.23
N GLU A 103 12.71 -1.54 20.32
CA GLU A 103 12.51 -0.52 19.28
C GLU A 103 11.33 -0.84 18.35
N PHE A 104 11.00 -2.13 18.17
CA PHE A 104 9.93 -2.60 17.30
C PHE A 104 8.62 -2.92 18.03
N ASP A 105 8.48 -2.51 19.28
CA ASP A 105 7.18 -2.50 19.96
C ASP A 105 6.35 -1.32 19.44
N ILE A 106 6.16 -1.25 18.13
CA ILE A 106 5.51 -0.18 17.38
C ILE A 106 4.27 -0.72 16.68
N CYS A 107 3.33 0.17 16.37
CA CYS A 107 2.14 -0.19 15.59
C CYS A 107 2.49 -0.36 14.11
N MET A 108 1.61 -1.02 13.36
CA MET A 108 1.82 -1.26 11.92
C MET A 108 1.91 0.05 11.12
N ALA A 109 1.15 1.08 11.51
CA ALA A 109 1.22 2.41 10.92
C ALA A 109 2.61 3.05 11.09
N ASP A 110 3.17 3.03 12.30
CA ASP A 110 4.52 3.52 12.59
C ASP A 110 5.58 2.72 11.83
N PHE A 111 5.45 1.39 11.78
CA PHE A 111 6.34 0.54 11.02
C PHE A 111 6.34 0.90 9.53
N ALA A 112 5.16 1.04 8.91
CA ALA A 112 5.04 1.39 7.49
C ALA A 112 5.54 2.81 7.18
N SER A 113 5.34 3.74 8.11
CA SER A 113 5.68 5.15 7.93
C SER A 113 7.17 5.42 8.16
N GLU A 114 7.73 4.93 9.26
CA GLU A 114 9.12 5.20 9.68
C GLU A 114 10.14 4.27 9.05
N TYR A 115 9.77 3.03 8.70
CA TYR A 115 10.71 2.03 8.19
C TYR A 115 10.53 1.78 6.69
N GLU A 116 11.65 1.49 6.04
CA GLU A 116 11.74 1.04 4.65
C GLU A 116 12.15 -0.44 4.66
N ILE A 117 11.39 -1.26 3.95
CA ILE A 117 11.65 -2.69 3.78
C ILE A 117 12.57 -2.87 2.58
N LYS A 118 13.64 -3.65 2.75
CA LYS A 118 14.60 -4.00 1.70
C LYS A 118 14.82 -5.49 1.61
N SER A 119 15.05 -5.99 0.41
CA SER A 119 15.54 -7.36 0.24
C SER A 119 16.97 -7.47 0.76
N VAL A 120 17.28 -8.56 1.45
CA VAL A 120 18.62 -8.82 2.01
C VAL A 120 19.69 -8.87 0.90
N ASN A 121 19.32 -9.26 -0.32
CA ASN A 121 20.25 -9.36 -1.45
C ASN A 121 20.85 -8.00 -1.86
N ASN A 122 20.20 -6.90 -1.49
CA ASN A 122 20.71 -5.56 -1.77
C ASN A 122 21.68 -5.14 -0.65
N ASN A 123 22.94 -5.56 -0.77
CA ASN A 123 24.01 -5.14 0.13
C ASN A 123 24.26 -3.63 0.03
N ILE A 124 23.75 -2.86 0.99
CA ILE A 124 24.02 -1.43 1.09
C ILE A 124 25.39 -1.25 1.76
N LYS A 125 26.37 -0.79 0.99
CA LYS A 125 27.64 -0.31 1.53
C LYS A 125 27.39 0.94 2.37
N ASN A 126 27.82 0.95 3.63
CA ASN A 126 27.73 2.07 4.58
C ASN A 126 26.30 2.64 4.75
N PRO A 127 25.39 1.89 5.41
CA PRO A 127 24.03 2.38 5.62
C PRO A 127 23.98 3.53 6.64
N ARG A 128 23.29 4.62 6.30
CA ARG A 128 23.07 5.79 7.19
C ARG A 128 22.34 5.48 8.50
N THR A 129 21.52 4.43 8.52
CA THR A 129 20.75 3.96 9.68
C THR A 129 20.91 2.45 9.79
N PRO A 130 20.84 1.88 11.01
CA PRO A 130 21.03 0.46 11.21
C PRO A 130 20.01 -0.34 10.40
N ILE A 131 20.49 -1.42 9.80
CA ILE A 131 19.66 -2.38 9.06
C ILE A 131 19.45 -3.58 9.98
N LYS A 132 18.20 -3.92 10.24
CA LYS A 132 17.83 -5.07 11.07
C LYS A 132 17.10 -6.10 10.23
N ARG A 133 17.50 -7.36 10.28
CA ARG A 133 16.86 -8.44 9.51
C ARG A 133 15.56 -8.84 10.15
N LEU A 134 14.56 -9.18 9.34
CA LEU A 134 13.35 -9.83 9.86
C LEU A 134 13.68 -11.24 10.36
N GLN A 135 12.78 -11.84 11.13
CA GLN A 135 13.06 -13.10 11.82
C GLN A 135 13.12 -14.28 10.85
N THR A 136 12.10 -14.43 10.01
CA THR A 136 11.90 -15.61 9.16
C THR A 136 12.04 -15.25 7.68
N LEU A 137 11.50 -14.11 7.29
CA LEU A 137 11.48 -13.66 5.91
C LEU A 137 12.84 -13.09 5.51
N ASN A 138 13.23 -13.31 4.25
CA ASN A 138 14.47 -12.79 3.66
C ASN A 138 14.39 -11.29 3.30
N PHE A 139 13.93 -10.48 4.25
CA PHE A 139 13.91 -9.02 4.17
C PHE A 139 14.62 -8.41 5.39
N ALA A 140 14.99 -7.15 5.24
CA ALA A 140 15.52 -6.33 6.30
C ALA A 140 14.78 -4.99 6.34
N VAL A 141 14.73 -4.40 7.52
CA VAL A 141 14.12 -3.10 7.76
C VAL A 141 15.18 -2.08 8.11
N LYS A 142 14.98 -0.87 7.60
CA LYS A 142 15.87 0.27 7.82
C LYS A 142 15.01 1.48 8.14
N LYS A 143 15.37 2.26 9.16
CA LYS A 143 14.70 3.52 9.46
C LYS A 143 14.91 4.52 8.32
N ARG A 144 13.84 5.17 7.85
CA ARG A 144 13.89 6.19 6.80
C ARG A 144 14.68 7.39 7.29
N CYS A 145 15.63 7.86 6.48
CA CYS A 145 16.52 8.96 6.88
C CYS A 145 15.94 10.36 6.61
N ASN A 146 14.99 10.49 5.69
CA ASN A 146 14.50 11.81 5.23
C ASN A 146 13.18 12.19 5.90
N ARG A 147 12.07 11.65 5.39
CA ARG A 147 10.71 11.94 5.87
C ARG A 147 9.92 10.65 5.99
N ASN A 148 9.06 10.59 7.00
CA ASN A 148 8.11 9.52 7.22
C ASN A 148 7.14 9.43 6.02
N ALA A 149 6.89 8.20 5.57
CA ALA A 149 6.00 7.95 4.45
C ALA A 149 4.54 8.24 4.84
N ILE A 150 3.77 8.77 3.89
CA ILE A 150 2.33 8.95 4.07
C ILE A 150 1.67 7.59 3.91
N ILE A 151 0.96 7.14 4.94
CA ILE A 151 0.24 5.88 4.91
C ILE A 151 -1.14 6.06 4.24
N ARG A 152 -1.54 5.07 3.46
CA ARG A 152 -2.88 4.92 2.88
C ARG A 152 -3.38 3.53 3.25
N TYR A 153 -4.66 3.38 3.48
CA TYR A 153 -5.27 2.10 3.84
C TYR A 153 -6.72 2.09 3.35
N PRO A 154 -7.35 0.91 3.22
CA PRO A 154 -8.73 0.85 2.78
C PRO A 154 -9.67 1.54 3.76
N TYR A 155 -10.62 2.30 3.23
CA TYR A 155 -11.65 2.96 4.02
C TYR A 155 -12.83 2.02 4.19
N PHE A 156 -13.16 1.74 5.45
CA PHE A 156 -14.38 1.02 5.82
C PHE A 156 -15.32 2.00 6.51
N ASN A 157 -16.62 1.85 6.26
CA ASN A 157 -17.62 2.66 6.94
C ASN A 157 -17.95 2.04 8.30
N ARG A 158 -18.01 2.89 9.33
CA ARG A 158 -18.29 2.49 10.71
C ARG A 158 -19.72 1.96 10.89
N GLU A 159 -20.67 2.32 10.05
CA GLU A 159 -22.07 1.90 10.23
C GLU A 159 -22.39 0.62 9.45
N THR A 160 -21.98 0.56 8.18
CA THR A 160 -22.26 -0.58 7.30
C THR A 160 -21.33 -1.77 7.56
N ASP A 161 -20.04 -1.51 7.81
CA ASP A 161 -18.99 -2.55 7.89
C ASP A 161 -18.19 -2.44 9.20
N LYS A 162 -18.91 -2.47 10.33
CA LYS A 162 -18.34 -2.34 11.68
C LYS A 162 -17.15 -3.28 11.93
N GLU A 163 -17.30 -4.56 11.61
CA GLU A 163 -16.27 -5.56 11.88
C GLU A 163 -14.96 -5.24 11.15
N ASN A 164 -15.03 -4.98 9.85
CA ASN A 164 -13.88 -4.63 9.02
C ASN A 164 -13.26 -3.29 9.44
N TYR A 165 -14.10 -2.33 9.84
CA TYR A 165 -13.64 -1.04 10.36
C TYR A 165 -12.78 -1.20 11.61
N PHE A 166 -13.29 -1.90 12.63
CA PHE A 166 -12.56 -2.10 13.87
C PHE A 166 -11.37 -3.04 13.71
N GLU A 167 -11.48 -4.08 12.87
CA GLU A 167 -10.34 -4.94 12.54
C GLU A 167 -9.18 -4.12 11.97
N ASN A 168 -9.46 -3.33 10.93
CA ASN A 168 -8.46 -2.51 10.25
C ASN A 168 -7.86 -1.46 11.21
N LEU A 169 -8.71 -0.83 12.04
CA LEU A 169 -8.28 0.14 13.04
C LEU A 169 -7.33 -0.47 14.07
N LEU A 170 -7.69 -1.62 14.63
CA LEU A 170 -6.87 -2.32 15.63
C LEU A 170 -5.56 -2.80 15.01
N CYS A 171 -5.60 -3.44 13.83
CA CYS A 171 -4.39 -3.90 13.14
C CYS A 171 -3.42 -2.77 12.80
N LEU A 172 -3.92 -1.58 12.46
CA LEU A 172 -3.07 -0.43 12.10
C LEU A 172 -2.38 0.20 13.31
N TYR A 173 -3.14 0.44 14.38
CA TYR A 173 -2.72 1.35 15.46
C TYR A 173 -2.44 0.65 16.79
N LEU A 174 -2.77 -0.62 16.95
CA LEU A 174 -2.38 -1.41 18.12
C LEU A 174 -1.04 -2.14 17.83
N PRO A 175 -0.05 -2.09 18.74
CA PRO A 175 1.24 -2.76 18.57
C PRO A 175 1.14 -4.28 18.80
N ILE A 176 0.45 -5.00 17.91
CA ILE A 176 0.27 -6.46 17.97
C ILE A 176 1.44 -7.23 17.34
N ARG A 177 1.78 -8.42 17.86
CA ARG A 177 2.80 -9.33 17.28
C ARG A 177 2.18 -10.43 16.43
N SER A 178 0.93 -10.81 16.72
CA SER A 178 0.13 -11.74 15.94
C SER A 178 -1.30 -11.24 15.78
N ARG A 179 -1.95 -11.61 14.67
CA ARG A 179 -3.38 -11.33 14.47
C ARG A 179 -4.27 -12.07 15.48
N ASN A 180 -3.77 -13.17 16.05
CA ASN A 180 -4.48 -13.96 17.05
C ASN A 180 -4.69 -13.22 18.39
N GLU A 181 -3.97 -12.12 18.63
CA GLU A 181 -4.17 -11.26 19.81
C GLU A 181 -5.47 -10.45 19.72
N LEU A 182 -6.09 -10.36 18.55
CA LEU A 182 -7.34 -9.64 18.34
C LEU A 182 -8.53 -10.59 18.46
N GLU A 183 -9.32 -10.40 19.50
CA GLU A 183 -10.54 -11.18 19.70
C GLU A 183 -11.75 -10.56 19.00
N LYS A 184 -12.63 -11.43 18.49
CA LYS A 184 -13.94 -11.04 17.97
C LYS A 184 -14.99 -11.09 19.08
N PRO A 185 -15.95 -10.13 19.14
CA PRO A 185 -16.17 -9.04 18.20
C PRO A 185 -15.21 -7.86 18.43
N TYR A 186 -14.61 -7.35 17.33
CA TYR A 186 -13.57 -6.32 17.39
C TYR A 186 -14.02 -4.98 17.99
N GLU A 187 -15.31 -4.64 17.87
CA GLU A 187 -15.87 -3.44 18.48
C GLU A 187 -15.82 -3.51 20.01
N LEU A 188 -16.19 -4.66 20.58
CA LEU A 188 -16.17 -4.85 22.03
C LEU A 188 -14.73 -4.83 22.54
N PHE A 189 -13.83 -5.56 21.86
CA PHE A 189 -12.41 -5.56 22.17
C PHE A 189 -11.82 -4.14 22.19
N TYR A 190 -12.14 -3.32 21.19
CA TYR A 190 -11.70 -1.92 21.16
C TYR A 190 -12.18 -1.10 22.37
N GLN A 191 -13.36 -1.39 22.92
CA GLN A 191 -13.97 -0.62 24.00
C GLN A 191 -13.53 -1.09 25.39
N THR A 192 -13.42 -2.40 25.60
CA THR A 192 -13.26 -3.00 26.93
C THR A 192 -11.87 -3.57 27.19
N ALA A 193 -11.12 -3.95 26.15
CA ALA A 193 -9.87 -4.65 26.35
C ALA A 193 -8.75 -3.72 26.87
N GLU A 194 -7.90 -4.32 27.68
CA GLU A 194 -6.70 -3.71 28.22
C GLU A 194 -5.50 -4.59 27.81
N VAL A 195 -4.46 -3.94 27.30
CA VAL A 195 -3.25 -4.60 26.80
C VAL A 195 -2.06 -4.02 27.56
N PHE A 196 -1.10 -4.89 27.87
CA PHE A 196 0.15 -4.47 28.50
C PHE A 196 1.02 -3.75 27.47
N ASP A 197 1.30 -2.47 27.71
CA ASP A 197 2.17 -1.67 26.85
C ASP A 197 3.62 -1.88 27.26
N ASN A 198 4.38 -2.64 26.47
CA ASN A 198 5.80 -2.90 26.72
C ASN A 198 6.65 -1.62 26.80
N ARG A 199 6.23 -0.51 26.17
CA ARG A 199 6.99 0.75 26.20
C ARG A 199 6.87 1.45 27.55
N GLN A 200 5.66 1.47 28.09
CA GLN A 200 5.34 2.17 29.33
C GLN A 200 5.33 1.24 30.55
N GLN A 201 5.47 -0.08 30.32
CA GLN A 201 5.46 -1.14 31.34
C GLN A 201 4.20 -1.08 32.22
N CYS A 202 3.05 -0.76 31.61
CA CYS A 202 1.78 -0.60 32.31
C CYS A 202 0.60 -1.14 31.49
N LEU A 203 -0.48 -1.49 32.19
CA LEU A 203 -1.73 -1.92 31.58
C LEU A 203 -2.49 -0.68 31.08
N ARG A 204 -2.85 -0.67 29.80
CA ARG A 204 -3.56 0.45 29.17
C ARG A 204 -4.76 -0.03 28.37
N LYS A 205 -5.79 0.81 28.33
CA LYS A 205 -6.96 0.56 27.48
C LYS A 205 -6.58 0.62 26.01
N VAL A 206 -7.01 -0.38 25.24
CA VAL A 206 -6.78 -0.46 23.79
C VAL A 206 -7.26 0.81 23.08
N LYS A 207 -8.40 1.33 23.51
CA LYS A 207 -8.98 2.57 22.99
C LYS A 207 -8.02 3.76 23.03
N ASP A 208 -7.27 3.91 24.12
CA ASP A 208 -6.41 5.06 24.34
C ASP A 208 -5.11 4.94 23.53
N ILE A 209 -4.52 3.74 23.47
CA ILE A 209 -3.36 3.44 22.62
C ILE A 209 -3.68 3.73 21.15
N VAL A 210 -4.80 3.20 20.66
CA VAL A 210 -5.22 3.36 19.27
C VAL A 210 -5.47 4.83 18.93
N LYS A 211 -6.10 5.59 19.84
CA LYS A 211 -6.33 7.04 19.64
C LYS A 211 -5.03 7.82 19.58
N GLU A 212 -4.10 7.55 20.50
CA GLU A 212 -2.79 8.21 20.56
C GLU A 212 -1.99 7.96 19.28
N ASN A 213 -1.91 6.70 18.83
CA ASN A 213 -1.20 6.37 17.60
C ASN A 213 -1.89 6.93 16.35
N ARG A 214 -3.23 6.97 16.34
CA ARG A 214 -3.98 7.55 15.23
C ARG A 214 -3.81 9.05 15.11
N GLN A 215 -3.63 9.79 16.21
CA GLN A 215 -3.40 11.25 16.17
C GLN A 215 -2.10 11.65 15.46
N LYS A 216 -1.16 10.73 15.27
CA LYS A 216 0.10 10.98 14.55
C LYS A 216 -0.08 11.08 13.02
N TYR A 217 -1.21 10.64 12.48
CA TYR A 217 -1.45 10.45 11.03
C TYR A 217 -2.74 11.13 10.57
#